data_AF-A0A1A8X0U3-F1
#
_entry.id   AF-A0A1A8X0U3-F1
#
_cell.length_a   1.000
_cell.length_b   1.000
_cell.length_c   1.000
_cell.angle_alpha   90.00
_cell.angle_beta   90.00
_cell.angle_gamma   90.00
#
_symmetry.space_group_name_H-M   'P 1'
#
loop_
_entity.id
_entity.type
_entity.pdbx_description
1 polymer ?
#
loop_
_entity_poly.entity_id
_entity_poly.type
_entity_poly.pdbx_seq_one_letter_code
_entity_poly.pdbx_strand_id
1 'polypeptide(L)'
;MSREKKNVKGITNERDLKNIKRRLEDLKNKTEITDEKIEISKKNVDPFNDLKIHILNVLDETRKCVREKENIQNIHGNNIEVIKRGNIIYNNMKNLDTYFDKLDEILTKQLKQKYMFRKEELLDKKETYNLLKKQIYECKKLSNYYHIKDTCAIDFSEFKSKPQLDKKETDNNLHAEDDLIIINRWKERDKKFNDEILKIGEVIDRIGDNAVFITEKAEEQNEIIINLQDQTDKTQDNVKEINAEMKKVMKKHTQTTWCCRISLAIILIMLVLITSSVISNKFIKSL
;
A
#
# COMPACT_ATOMS: atom_id res chain seq x y z
N MET A 1 7.59 1.99 78.21
CA MET A 1 8.18 1.75 76.88
C MET A 1 7.13 1.20 75.94
N SER A 2 7.05 1.77 74.74
CA SER A 2 6.57 1.17 73.48
C SER A 2 5.06 0.93 73.30
N ARG A 3 4.35 1.93 72.77
CA ARG A 3 3.19 1.72 71.88
C ARG A 3 2.78 2.97 71.09
N GLU A 4 3.74 3.70 70.52
CA GLU A 4 3.40 4.94 69.78
C GLU A 4 4.33 5.19 68.58
N LYS A 5 4.55 4.16 67.73
CA LYS A 5 5.29 4.32 66.46
C LYS A 5 4.73 3.56 65.27
N LYS A 6 3.51 3.00 65.36
CA LYS A 6 2.90 2.23 64.25
C LYS A 6 1.84 3.00 63.44
N ASN A 7 1.27 4.08 63.96
CA ASN A 7 0.12 4.72 63.30
C ASN A 7 0.48 5.82 62.28
N VAL A 8 1.68 6.40 62.35
CA VAL A 8 2.10 7.48 61.41
C VAL A 8 2.55 6.92 60.05
N LYS A 9 3.07 5.68 60.00
CA LYS A 9 3.52 5.04 58.75
C LYS A 9 2.38 4.58 57.84
N GLY A 10 1.18 4.35 58.37
CA GLY A 10 0.01 3.93 57.59
C GLY A 10 -0.65 5.08 56.83
N ILE A 11 -0.71 6.27 57.45
CA ILE A 11 -1.41 7.45 56.91
C ILE A 11 -0.68 8.06 55.72
N THR A 12 0.67 8.05 55.71
CA THR A 12 1.47 8.48 54.56
C THR A 12 1.30 7.53 53.38
N ASN A 13 1.39 6.22 53.64
CA ASN A 13 1.20 5.20 52.60
C ASN A 13 -0.17 5.29 51.94
N GLU A 14 -1.24 5.54 52.70
CA GLU A 14 -2.59 5.65 52.15
C GLU A 14 -2.77 6.91 51.30
N ARG A 15 -2.15 8.02 51.71
CA ARG A 15 -2.16 9.28 50.95
C ARG A 15 -1.35 9.15 49.66
N ASP A 16 -0.21 8.47 49.73
CA ASP A 16 0.65 8.19 48.57
C ASP A 16 -0.02 7.21 47.61
N LEU A 17 -0.70 6.17 48.12
CA LEU A 17 -1.49 5.25 47.30
C LEU A 17 -2.64 5.97 46.58
N LYS A 18 -3.31 6.91 47.26
CA LYS A 18 -4.36 7.75 46.66
C LYS A 18 -3.80 8.65 45.56
N ASN A 19 -2.58 9.16 45.75
CA ASN A 19 -1.93 10.03 44.78
C ASN A 19 -1.43 9.25 43.55
N ILE A 20 -0.89 8.04 43.77
CA ILE A 20 -0.52 7.10 42.71
C ILE A 20 -1.78 6.66 41.95
N LYS A 21 -2.87 6.35 42.65
CA LYS A 21 -4.15 5.99 42.01
C LYS A 21 -4.68 7.12 41.13
N ARG A 22 -4.66 8.38 41.59
CA ARG A 22 -5.04 9.53 40.76
C ARG A 22 -4.13 9.71 39.55
N ARG A 23 -2.81 9.56 39.72
CA ARG A 23 -1.87 9.64 38.59
C ARG A 23 -2.07 8.51 37.59
N LEU A 24 -2.41 7.31 38.04
CA LEU A 24 -2.76 6.19 37.18
C LEU A 24 -4.10 6.42 36.48
N GLU A 25 -5.08 7.01 37.15
CA GLU A 25 -6.36 7.40 36.52
C GLU A 25 -6.17 8.52 35.50
N ASP A 26 -5.32 9.52 35.78
CA ASP A 26 -4.97 10.58 34.84
C ASP A 26 -4.14 10.08 33.66
N LEU A 27 -3.24 9.13 33.89
CA LEU A 27 -2.49 8.46 32.82
C LEU A 27 -3.42 7.58 32.01
N LYS A 28 -4.30 6.81 32.66
CA LYS A 28 -5.34 6.01 32.02
C LYS A 28 -6.24 6.91 31.18
N ASN A 29 -6.71 8.05 31.67
CA ASN A 29 -7.51 8.99 30.86
C ASN A 29 -6.70 9.68 29.75
N LYS A 30 -5.37 9.77 29.87
CA LYS A 30 -4.46 10.26 28.81
C LYS A 30 -4.07 9.17 27.80
N THR A 31 -4.20 7.89 28.14
CA THR A 31 -3.82 6.74 27.30
C THR A 31 -5.02 5.89 26.85
N GLU A 32 -6.18 6.02 27.48
CA GLU A 32 -7.49 5.57 26.99
C GLU A 32 -7.83 6.50 25.84
N ILE A 33 -7.46 6.02 24.67
CA ILE A 33 -8.23 6.28 23.46
C ILE A 33 -9.66 5.89 23.81
N THR A 34 -10.55 6.89 23.89
CA THR A 34 -11.98 6.67 24.11
C THR A 34 -12.46 5.62 23.12
N ASP A 35 -13.04 4.52 23.60
CA ASP A 35 -13.77 3.53 22.78
C ASP A 35 -15.10 4.09 22.23
N GLU A 36 -15.14 5.39 21.94
CA GLU A 36 -16.18 6.03 21.16
C GLU A 36 -15.57 6.58 19.88
N LYS A 37 -15.80 5.81 18.82
CA LYS A 37 -15.34 6.00 17.44
C LYS A 37 -13.84 5.75 17.20
N ILE A 38 -13.43 4.51 17.42
CA ILE A 38 -12.90 3.79 16.24
C ILE A 38 -14.10 3.53 15.34
N GLU A 39 -14.61 4.61 14.71
CA GLU A 39 -14.90 4.48 13.30
C GLU A 39 -13.58 3.92 12.80
N ILE A 40 -13.59 2.64 12.44
CA ILE A 40 -12.81 2.21 11.31
C ILE A 40 -13.26 3.18 10.24
N SER A 41 -12.62 4.37 10.20
CA SER A 41 -12.36 5.02 8.94
C SER A 41 -11.77 3.85 8.20
N LYS A 42 -12.59 3.24 7.33
CA LYS A 42 -12.09 2.48 6.21
C LYS A 42 -11.09 3.45 5.66
N LYS A 43 -9.82 3.27 6.05
CA LYS A 43 -8.72 4.02 5.51
C LYS A 43 -8.95 3.74 4.04
N ASN A 44 -9.46 4.73 3.34
CA ASN A 44 -9.86 4.57 1.96
C ASN A 44 -8.50 4.53 1.29
N VAL A 45 -7.86 3.35 1.33
CA VAL A 45 -6.45 3.22 1.07
C VAL A 45 -6.38 3.43 -0.42
N ASP A 46 -5.99 4.65 -0.80
CA ASP A 46 -5.95 5.06 -2.18
C ASP A 46 -5.09 4.03 -2.93
N PRO A 47 -5.69 3.23 -3.84
CA PRO A 47 -4.97 2.13 -4.48
C PRO A 47 -3.70 2.61 -5.19
N PHE A 48 -3.69 3.88 -5.62
CA PHE A 48 -2.53 4.54 -6.19
C PHE A 48 -1.38 4.66 -5.17
N ASN A 49 -1.67 5.06 -3.94
CA ASN A 49 -0.65 5.30 -2.92
C ASN A 49 -0.07 3.99 -2.37
N ASP A 50 -0.87 2.94 -2.24
CA ASP A 50 -0.37 1.61 -1.86
C ASP A 50 0.58 1.05 -2.92
N LEU A 51 0.16 1.12 -4.19
CA LEU A 51 0.98 0.64 -5.29
C LEU A 51 2.25 1.48 -5.46
N LYS A 52 2.17 2.80 -5.24
CA LYS A 52 3.34 3.70 -5.16
C LYS A 52 4.34 3.23 -4.09
N ILE A 53 3.89 2.96 -2.87
CA ILE A 53 4.76 2.50 -1.78
C ILE A 53 5.40 1.17 -2.15
N HIS A 54 4.63 0.25 -2.73
CA HIS A 54 5.14 -1.04 -3.19
C HIS A 54 6.24 -0.88 -4.27
N ILE A 55 5.99 -0.05 -5.29
CA ILE A 55 6.96 0.25 -6.35
C ILE A 55 8.25 0.85 -5.76
N LEU A 56 8.13 1.78 -4.81
CA LEU A 56 9.30 2.37 -4.14
C LEU A 56 10.13 1.35 -3.37
N ASN A 57 9.48 0.44 -2.64
CA ASN A 57 10.16 -0.64 -1.91
C ASN A 57 10.91 -1.58 -2.87
N VAL A 58 10.27 -2.00 -3.97
CA VAL A 58 10.91 -2.87 -4.97
C VAL A 58 12.07 -2.14 -5.67
N LEU A 59 11.94 -0.85 -5.94
CA LEU A 59 13.03 -0.03 -6.49
C LEU A 59 14.24 0.02 -5.54
N ASP A 60 14.02 0.24 -4.25
CA ASP A 60 15.11 0.31 -3.28
C ASP A 60 15.81 -1.04 -3.09
N GLU A 61 15.05 -2.13 -2.99
CA GLU A 61 15.62 -3.49 -2.95
C GLU A 61 16.40 -3.80 -4.23
N THR A 62 15.92 -3.34 -5.39
CA THR A 62 16.65 -3.57 -6.64
C THR A 62 17.94 -2.76 -6.71
N ARG A 63 17.93 -1.49 -6.28
CA ARG A 63 19.14 -0.67 -6.19
C ARG A 63 20.16 -1.29 -5.23
N LYS A 64 19.70 -1.82 -4.10
CA LYS A 64 20.56 -2.55 -3.16
C LYS A 64 21.19 -3.78 -3.82
N CYS A 65 20.39 -4.58 -4.54
CA CYS A 65 20.90 -5.73 -5.29
C CYS A 65 21.90 -5.34 -6.38
N VAL A 66 21.71 -4.20 -7.06
CA VAL A 66 22.68 -3.68 -8.05
C VAL A 66 24.02 -3.38 -7.38
N ARG A 67 24.02 -2.65 -6.26
CA ARG A 67 25.27 -2.33 -5.52
C ARG A 67 25.97 -3.59 -5.01
N GLU A 68 25.22 -4.53 -4.45
CA GLU A 68 25.76 -5.80 -3.96
C GLU A 68 26.37 -6.61 -5.10
N LYS A 69 25.69 -6.68 -6.26
CA LYS A 69 26.20 -7.33 -7.46
C LYS A 69 27.52 -6.71 -7.93
N GLU A 70 27.57 -5.38 -8.05
CA GLU A 70 28.78 -4.66 -8.46
C GLU A 70 29.94 -4.89 -7.48
N ASN A 71 29.68 -4.83 -6.18
CA ASN A 71 30.70 -5.10 -5.16
C ASN A 71 31.27 -6.52 -5.28
N ILE A 72 30.41 -7.53 -5.41
CA ILE A 72 30.85 -8.92 -5.55
C ILE A 72 31.64 -9.09 -6.85
N GLN A 73 31.16 -8.50 -7.95
CA GLN A 73 31.81 -8.55 -9.25
C GLN A 73 33.19 -7.89 -9.23
N ASN A 74 33.34 -6.76 -8.53
CA ASN A 74 34.62 -6.06 -8.40
C ASN A 74 35.64 -6.82 -7.55
N ILE A 75 35.19 -7.57 -6.52
CA ILE A 75 36.09 -8.30 -5.61
C ILE A 75 36.42 -9.70 -6.14
N HIS A 76 35.43 -10.43 -6.65
CA HIS A 76 35.53 -11.86 -6.97
C HIS A 76 35.35 -12.17 -8.46
N GLY A 77 35.13 -11.15 -9.31
CA GLY A 77 34.84 -11.33 -10.73
C GLY A 77 33.44 -11.89 -11.01
N ASN A 78 33.22 -12.37 -12.23
CA ASN A 78 31.95 -12.99 -12.63
C ASN A 78 31.82 -14.38 -12.00
N ASN A 79 31.15 -14.45 -10.85
CA ASN A 79 30.84 -15.68 -10.13
C ASN A 79 29.33 -15.94 -10.10
N ILE A 80 28.93 -17.08 -9.54
CA ILE A 80 27.53 -17.52 -9.47
C ILE A 80 26.65 -16.55 -8.68
N GLU A 81 27.21 -15.89 -7.67
CA GLU A 81 26.46 -14.91 -6.87
C GLU A 81 26.13 -13.65 -7.69
N VAL A 82 27.05 -13.20 -8.55
CA VAL A 82 26.80 -12.11 -9.52
C VAL A 82 25.68 -12.49 -10.49
N ILE A 83 25.64 -13.73 -10.95
CA ILE A 83 24.58 -14.25 -11.84
C ILE A 83 23.23 -14.31 -11.11
N LYS A 84 23.20 -14.87 -9.89
CA LYS A 84 21.98 -14.92 -9.06
C LYS A 84 21.42 -13.53 -8.78
N ARG A 85 22.28 -12.57 -8.43
CA ARG A 85 21.87 -11.17 -8.24
C ARG A 85 21.39 -10.53 -9.53
N GLY A 86 22.01 -10.86 -10.67
CA GLY A 86 21.53 -10.46 -12.00
C GLY A 86 20.09 -10.92 -12.27
N ASN A 87 19.76 -12.18 -11.98
CA ASN A 87 18.40 -12.71 -12.13
C ASN A 87 17.39 -12.03 -11.21
N ILE A 88 17.76 -11.78 -9.95
CA ILE A 88 16.90 -11.05 -9.00
C ILE A 88 16.60 -9.64 -9.54
N ILE A 89 17.61 -8.93 -10.02
CA ILE A 89 17.46 -7.60 -10.62
C ILE A 89 16.54 -7.65 -11.85
N TYR A 90 16.71 -8.64 -12.72
CA TYR A 90 15.84 -8.83 -13.88
C TYR A 90 14.37 -9.04 -13.49
N ASN A 91 14.11 -9.97 -12.56
CA ASN A 91 12.75 -10.26 -12.10
C ASN A 91 12.10 -9.05 -11.43
N ASN A 92 12.84 -8.33 -10.58
CA ASN A 92 12.32 -7.12 -9.96
C ASN A 92 12.00 -6.04 -11.00
N MET A 93 12.86 -5.84 -12.00
CA MET A 93 12.61 -4.88 -13.08
C MET A 93 11.41 -5.26 -13.94
N LYS A 94 11.22 -6.56 -14.22
CA LYS A 94 10.03 -7.08 -14.92
C LYS A 94 8.75 -6.83 -14.10
N ASN A 95 8.77 -7.12 -12.80
CA ASN A 95 7.63 -6.87 -11.92
C ASN A 95 7.32 -5.38 -11.79
N LEU A 96 8.35 -4.53 -11.73
CA LEU A 96 8.19 -3.07 -11.72
C LEU A 96 7.47 -2.56 -12.96
N ASP A 97 7.74 -3.11 -14.15
CA ASP A 97 6.99 -2.76 -15.36
C ASP A 97 5.49 -3.10 -15.19
N THR A 98 5.17 -4.31 -14.73
CA THR A 98 3.79 -4.73 -14.49
C THR A 98 3.07 -3.85 -13.44
N TYR A 99 3.77 -3.49 -12.35
CA TYR A 99 3.20 -2.60 -11.34
C TYR A 99 3.02 -1.18 -11.87
N PHE A 100 3.93 -0.71 -12.71
CA PHE A 100 3.84 0.62 -13.29
C PHE A 100 2.69 0.74 -14.30
N ASP A 101 2.42 -0.32 -15.09
CA ASP A 101 1.25 -0.40 -15.96
C ASP A 101 -0.06 -0.33 -15.16
N LYS A 102 -0.14 -1.10 -14.05
CA LYS A 102 -1.29 -1.04 -13.13
C LYS A 102 -1.46 0.36 -12.51
N LEU A 103 -0.36 1.03 -12.19
CA LEU A 103 -0.40 2.40 -11.66
C LEU A 103 -0.95 3.39 -12.69
N ASP A 104 -0.58 3.23 -13.97
CA ASP A 104 -1.11 4.02 -15.08
C ASP A 104 -2.62 3.82 -15.28
N GLU A 105 -3.09 2.57 -15.19
CA GLU A 105 -4.50 2.25 -15.27
C GLU A 105 -5.31 2.91 -14.13
N ILE A 106 -4.81 2.84 -12.90
CA ILE A 106 -5.43 3.49 -11.74
C ILE A 106 -5.50 5.00 -11.97
N LEU A 107 -4.39 5.63 -12.36
CA LEU A 107 -4.35 7.06 -12.61
C LEU A 107 -5.31 7.47 -13.74
N THR A 108 -5.37 6.69 -14.82
CA THR A 108 -6.27 6.93 -15.95
C THR A 108 -7.74 6.79 -15.55
N LYS A 109 -8.09 5.81 -14.71
CA LYS A 109 -9.44 5.66 -14.13
C LYS A 109 -9.79 6.86 -13.24
N GLN A 110 -8.89 7.28 -12.36
CA GLN A 110 -9.08 8.44 -11.48
C GLN A 110 -9.23 9.75 -12.28
N LEU A 111 -8.45 9.94 -13.35
CA LEU A 111 -8.55 11.11 -14.25
C LEU A 111 -9.88 11.16 -15.03
N LYS A 112 -10.48 10.02 -15.34
CA LYS A 112 -11.82 9.94 -15.97
C LYS A 112 -12.92 10.31 -14.97
N GLN A 113 -12.73 10.01 -13.68
CA GLN A 113 -13.66 10.32 -12.59
C GLN A 113 -13.46 11.75 -12.04
N LYS A 114 -13.47 12.77 -12.93
CA LYS A 114 -13.15 14.17 -12.60
C LYS A 114 -13.97 14.81 -11.46
N TYR A 115 -15.12 14.24 -11.12
CA TYR A 115 -16.01 14.73 -10.05
C TYR A 115 -15.77 14.08 -8.68
N MET A 116 -15.04 12.96 -8.63
CA MET A 116 -14.72 12.24 -7.38
C MET A 116 -13.41 12.71 -6.74
N PHE A 117 -12.49 13.30 -7.52
CA PHE A 117 -11.15 13.68 -7.05
C PHE A 117 -10.88 15.17 -7.20
N ARG A 118 -10.13 15.73 -6.27
CA ARG A 118 -9.70 17.14 -6.33
C ARG A 118 -8.63 17.30 -7.42
N LYS A 119 -8.71 18.37 -8.21
CA LYS A 119 -7.78 18.64 -9.32
C LYS A 119 -6.31 18.70 -8.89
N GLU A 120 -6.04 19.27 -7.72
CA GLU A 120 -4.68 19.37 -7.15
C GLU A 120 -4.11 17.99 -6.81
N GLU A 121 -4.92 17.09 -6.24
CA GLU A 121 -4.50 15.73 -5.89
C GLU A 121 -4.16 14.91 -7.15
N LEU A 122 -4.98 15.03 -8.21
CA LEU A 122 -4.70 14.37 -9.49
C LEU A 122 -3.41 14.89 -10.16
N LEU A 123 -3.09 16.18 -9.95
CA LEU A 123 -1.88 16.78 -10.49
C LEU A 123 -0.63 16.28 -9.76
N ASP A 124 -0.68 16.20 -8.42
CA ASP A 124 0.38 15.61 -7.59
C ASP A 124 0.62 14.13 -7.91
N LYS A 125 -0.45 13.35 -8.11
CA LYS A 125 -0.35 11.95 -8.55
C LYS A 125 0.30 11.81 -9.91
N LYS A 126 -0.03 12.71 -10.86
CA LYS A 126 0.59 12.73 -12.19
C LYS A 126 2.08 13.09 -12.14
N GLU A 127 2.44 14.04 -11.28
CA GLU A 127 3.85 14.38 -11.04
C GLU A 127 4.61 13.20 -10.42
N THR A 128 4.03 12.56 -9.40
CA THR A 128 4.56 11.34 -8.79
C THR A 128 4.75 10.23 -9.82
N TYR A 129 3.78 10.00 -10.70
CA TYR A 129 3.87 9.02 -11.78
C TYR A 129 5.07 9.30 -12.71
N ASN A 130 5.25 10.54 -13.14
CA ASN A 130 6.38 10.93 -14.00
C ASN A 130 7.72 10.75 -13.29
N LEU A 131 7.78 11.07 -12.00
CA LEU A 131 8.98 10.87 -11.19
C LEU A 131 9.33 9.38 -11.07
N LEU A 132 8.35 8.52 -10.78
CA LEU A 132 8.53 7.07 -10.73
C LEU A 132 8.99 6.51 -12.08
N LYS A 133 8.41 6.98 -13.20
CA LYS A 133 8.84 6.60 -14.55
C LYS A 133 10.32 6.87 -14.77
N LYS A 134 10.77 8.07 -14.38
CA LYS A 134 12.19 8.46 -14.48
C LYS A 134 13.07 7.58 -13.58
N GLN A 135 12.64 7.32 -12.35
CA GLN A 135 13.40 6.49 -11.42
C GLN A 135 13.54 5.03 -11.88
N ILE A 136 12.49 4.44 -12.45
CA ILE A 136 12.52 3.09 -13.04
C ILE A 136 13.49 3.07 -14.23
N TYR A 137 13.41 4.07 -15.11
CA TYR A 137 14.33 4.20 -16.25
C TYR A 137 15.80 4.28 -15.83
N GLU A 138 16.13 5.15 -14.86
CA GLU A 138 17.49 5.26 -14.32
C GLU A 138 17.94 3.94 -13.67
N CYS A 139 17.04 3.27 -12.95
CA CYS A 139 17.36 1.97 -12.34
C CYS A 139 17.63 0.88 -13.38
N LYS A 140 16.89 0.86 -14.51
CA LYS A 140 17.14 -0.03 -15.64
C LYS A 140 18.49 0.22 -16.30
N LYS A 141 18.88 1.49 -16.42
CA LYS A 141 20.19 1.89 -16.94
C LYS A 141 21.32 1.45 -16.01
N LEU A 142 21.21 1.73 -14.71
CA LEU A 142 22.19 1.35 -13.69
C LEU A 142 22.36 -0.16 -13.59
N SER A 143 21.27 -0.92 -13.65
CA SER A 143 21.32 -2.38 -13.59
C SER A 143 21.84 -3.07 -14.86
N ASN A 144 22.02 -2.33 -15.95
CA ASN A 144 22.24 -2.88 -17.29
C ASN A 144 21.15 -3.91 -17.67
N TYR A 145 19.89 -3.58 -17.38
CA TYR A 145 18.74 -4.49 -17.50
C TYR A 145 18.62 -5.12 -18.89
N TYR A 146 18.82 -4.35 -19.96
CA TYR A 146 18.71 -4.86 -21.33
C TYR A 146 19.73 -5.96 -21.63
N HIS A 147 20.98 -5.77 -21.19
CA HIS A 147 22.00 -6.81 -21.33
C HIS A 147 21.67 -8.06 -20.50
N ILE A 148 21.15 -7.88 -19.28
CA ILE A 148 20.72 -9.02 -18.44
C ILE A 148 19.56 -9.75 -19.11
N LYS A 149 18.57 -9.03 -19.65
CA LYS A 149 17.42 -9.60 -20.36
C LYS A 149 17.86 -10.47 -21.54
N ASP A 150 18.85 -10.01 -22.31
CA ASP A 150 19.35 -10.75 -23.48
C ASP A 150 20.19 -11.97 -23.07
N THR A 151 20.90 -11.90 -21.93
CA THR A 151 21.75 -13.00 -21.44
C THR A 151 20.96 -14.07 -20.66
N CYS A 152 19.92 -13.67 -19.93
CA CYS A 152 19.07 -14.57 -19.14
C CYS A 152 17.99 -15.29 -19.99
N ALA A 153 17.81 -14.89 -21.25
CA ALA A 153 16.93 -15.56 -22.22
C ALA A 153 17.59 -16.79 -22.88
N ILE A 154 18.82 -17.13 -22.51
CA ILE A 154 19.48 -18.36 -22.95
C ILE A 154 18.87 -19.52 -22.15
N ASP A 155 18.14 -20.38 -22.85
CA ASP A 155 17.52 -21.58 -22.28
C ASP A 155 18.60 -22.58 -21.87
N PHE A 156 18.75 -22.82 -20.56
CA PHE A 156 19.72 -23.77 -20.00
C PHE A 156 19.40 -25.23 -20.38
N SER A 157 18.25 -25.50 -21.00
CA SER A 157 17.93 -26.80 -21.59
C SER A 157 18.89 -27.21 -22.73
N GLU A 158 19.44 -26.25 -23.48
CA GLU A 158 20.39 -26.51 -24.59
C GLU A 158 21.76 -27.04 -24.12
N PHE A 159 22.13 -26.79 -22.86
CA PHE A 159 23.40 -27.27 -22.30
C PHE A 159 23.34 -28.71 -21.78
N LYS A 160 22.14 -29.32 -21.69
CA LYS A 160 21.99 -30.73 -21.28
C LYS A 160 22.35 -31.74 -22.38
N SER A 161 22.54 -31.28 -23.62
CA SER A 161 22.64 -32.18 -24.80
C SER A 161 23.84 -31.90 -25.70
N LYS A 162 25.03 -31.60 -25.15
CA LYS A 162 26.27 -31.69 -25.95
C LYS A 162 26.99 -33.02 -25.68
N PRO A 163 27.19 -33.87 -26.71
CA PRO A 163 28.09 -35.00 -26.64
C PRO A 163 29.51 -34.51 -26.34
N GLN A 164 30.24 -35.29 -25.54
CA GLN A 164 31.65 -35.09 -25.25
C GLN A 164 32.42 -34.96 -26.58
N LEU A 165 33.20 -33.88 -26.72
CA LEU A 165 34.04 -33.62 -27.88
C LEU A 165 35.07 -34.74 -28.04
N ASP A 166 35.06 -35.38 -29.21
CA ASP A 166 36.07 -36.38 -29.62
C ASP A 166 37.48 -35.79 -29.54
N LYS A 167 38.31 -36.38 -28.68
CA LYS A 167 39.74 -36.05 -28.57
C LYS A 167 40.45 -36.50 -29.84
N LYS A 168 40.95 -35.56 -30.64
CA LYS A 168 42.09 -35.81 -31.53
C LYS A 168 43.36 -35.70 -30.70
N GLU A 169 44.08 -36.83 -30.59
CA GLU A 169 45.41 -36.89 -30.02
C GLU A 169 46.36 -36.00 -30.82
N THR A 170 46.91 -34.97 -30.17
CA THR A 170 48.12 -34.32 -30.65
C THR A 170 49.22 -34.68 -29.66
N ASP A 171 50.09 -35.56 -30.12
CA ASP A 171 51.29 -36.03 -29.44
C ASP A 171 52.29 -34.87 -29.29
N ASN A 172 52.72 -34.61 -28.04
CA ASN A 172 54.01 -34.01 -27.68
C ASN A 172 54.15 -34.07 -26.15
N ASN A 173 54.81 -35.13 -25.70
CA ASN A 173 55.17 -35.39 -24.31
C ASN A 173 56.29 -34.45 -23.83
N LEU A 174 55.97 -33.54 -22.89
CA LEU A 174 56.98 -33.05 -21.92
C LEU A 174 56.42 -32.52 -20.57
N HIS A 175 55.09 -32.41 -20.38
CA HIS A 175 54.48 -31.98 -19.10
C HIS A 175 53.28 -32.83 -18.62
N ALA A 176 53.23 -34.11 -19.03
CA ALA A 176 52.07 -34.98 -18.86
C ALA A 176 51.52 -35.09 -17.42
N GLU A 177 52.38 -35.10 -16.40
CA GLU A 177 51.95 -35.26 -14.99
C GLU A 177 51.27 -33.99 -14.44
N ASP A 178 51.83 -32.81 -14.73
CA ASP A 178 51.27 -31.52 -14.31
C ASP A 178 49.97 -31.21 -15.07
N ASP A 179 49.92 -31.56 -16.35
CA ASP A 179 48.72 -31.41 -17.19
C ASP A 179 47.59 -32.33 -16.72
N LEU A 180 47.88 -33.58 -16.32
CA LEU A 180 46.89 -34.51 -15.76
C LEU A 180 46.28 -34.01 -14.44
N ILE A 181 47.08 -33.38 -13.58
CA ILE A 181 46.60 -32.78 -12.32
C ILE A 181 45.70 -31.56 -12.61
N ILE A 182 46.07 -30.72 -13.56
CA ILE A 182 45.29 -29.55 -13.97
C ILE A 182 43.98 -29.99 -14.62
N ILE A 183 44.03 -30.97 -15.53
CA ILE A 183 42.86 -31.53 -16.22
C ILE A 183 41.88 -32.17 -15.23
N ASN A 184 42.38 -32.92 -14.24
CA ASN A 184 41.50 -33.50 -13.21
C ASN A 184 40.86 -32.42 -12.32
N ARG A 185 41.58 -31.37 -11.93
CA ARG A 185 40.99 -30.23 -11.21
C ARG A 185 39.94 -29.49 -12.03
N TRP A 186 40.11 -29.40 -13.35
CA TRP A 186 39.13 -28.75 -14.22
C TRP A 186 37.89 -29.61 -14.34
N LYS A 187 38.05 -30.92 -14.54
CA LYS A 187 36.96 -31.90 -14.61
C LYS A 187 36.13 -31.94 -13.32
N GLU A 188 36.77 -31.84 -12.16
CA GLU A 188 36.09 -31.82 -10.87
C GLU A 188 35.35 -30.49 -10.62
N ARG A 189 35.91 -29.36 -11.07
CA ARG A 189 35.22 -28.06 -11.08
C ARG A 189 34.02 -28.05 -12.02
N ASP A 190 34.15 -28.63 -13.21
CA ASP A 190 33.09 -28.69 -14.21
C ASP A 190 31.92 -29.56 -13.73
N LYS A 191 32.23 -30.66 -13.04
CA LYS A 191 31.22 -31.50 -12.40
C LYS A 191 30.46 -30.74 -11.31
N LYS A 192 31.16 -29.98 -10.46
CA LYS A 192 30.52 -29.11 -9.45
C LYS A 192 29.67 -28.01 -10.09
N PHE A 193 30.16 -27.41 -11.17
CA PHE A 193 29.45 -26.36 -11.89
C PHE A 193 28.13 -26.88 -12.51
N ASN A 194 28.15 -28.08 -13.10
CA ASN A 194 26.95 -28.72 -13.64
C ASN A 194 25.93 -29.07 -12.54
N ASP A 195 26.38 -29.60 -11.40
CA ASP A 195 25.52 -29.87 -10.24
C ASP A 195 24.88 -28.57 -9.69
N GLU A 196 25.61 -27.47 -9.70
CA GLU A 196 25.11 -26.16 -9.25
C GLU A 196 24.14 -25.54 -10.25
N ILE A 197 24.35 -25.71 -11.56
CA ILE A 197 23.39 -25.30 -12.60
C ILE A 197 22.08 -26.09 -12.47
N LEU A 198 22.15 -27.40 -12.20
CA LEU A 198 20.95 -28.21 -11.96
C LEU A 198 20.15 -27.69 -10.77
N LYS A 199 20.82 -27.33 -9.67
CA LYS A 199 20.17 -26.72 -8.50
C LYS A 199 19.56 -25.35 -8.80
N ILE A 200 20.13 -24.57 -9.73
CA ILE A 200 19.53 -23.30 -10.17
C ILE A 200 18.25 -23.57 -10.95
N GLY A 201 18.24 -24.57 -11.84
CA GLY A 201 17.03 -25.02 -12.54
C GLY A 201 15.90 -25.34 -11.57
N GLU A 202 16.17 -26.13 -10.53
CA GLU A 202 15.17 -26.48 -9.50
C GLU A 202 14.66 -25.29 -8.67
N VAL A 203 15.45 -24.23 -8.51
CA VAL A 203 15.01 -23.00 -7.85
C VAL A 203 14.17 -22.14 -8.80
N ILE A 204 14.50 -22.12 -10.09
CA ILE A 204 13.72 -21.43 -11.13
C ILE A 204 12.34 -22.07 -11.28
N ASP A 205 12.26 -23.41 -11.32
CA ASP A 205 10.99 -24.13 -11.40
C ASP A 205 10.10 -23.79 -10.19
N ARG A 206 10.67 -23.77 -8.98
CA ARG A 206 9.95 -23.34 -7.77
C ARG A 206 9.51 -21.88 -7.79
N ILE A 207 10.25 -20.98 -8.45
CA ILE A 207 9.84 -19.59 -8.63
C ILE A 207 8.70 -19.51 -9.67
N GLY A 208 8.73 -20.35 -10.70
CA GLY A 208 7.63 -20.52 -11.65
C GLY A 208 6.34 -20.93 -10.95
N ASP A 209 6.40 -21.95 -10.10
CA ASP A 209 5.24 -22.41 -9.31
C ASP A 209 4.71 -21.32 -8.37
N ASN A 210 5.59 -20.57 -7.72
CA ASN A 210 5.20 -19.44 -6.88
C ASN A 210 4.57 -18.29 -7.71
N ALA A 211 5.01 -18.07 -8.95
CA ALA A 211 4.42 -17.07 -9.83
C ALA A 211 3.01 -17.46 -10.29
N VAL A 212 2.76 -18.75 -10.51
CA VAL A 212 1.41 -19.28 -10.76
C VAL A 212 0.53 -19.05 -9.53
N PHE A 213 1.01 -19.40 -8.33
CA PHE A 213 0.29 -19.18 -7.08
C PHE A 213 -0.04 -17.70 -6.83
N ILE A 214 0.89 -16.79 -7.12
CA ILE A 214 0.66 -15.34 -7.02
C ILE A 214 -0.39 -14.88 -8.05
N THR A 215 -0.41 -15.48 -9.24
CA THR A 215 -1.38 -15.15 -10.29
C THR A 215 -2.79 -15.57 -9.89
N GLU A 216 -2.96 -16.79 -9.37
CA GLU A 216 -4.24 -17.28 -8.83
C GLU A 216 -4.72 -16.39 -7.67
N LYS A 217 -3.83 -16.01 -6.74
CA LYS A 217 -4.17 -15.10 -5.65
C LYS A 217 -4.53 -13.70 -6.13
N ALA A 218 -3.92 -13.22 -7.21
CA ALA A 218 -4.25 -11.94 -7.82
C ALA A 218 -5.61 -11.98 -8.53
N GLU A 219 -5.98 -13.09 -9.17
CA GLU A 219 -7.32 -13.29 -9.74
C GLU A 219 -8.39 -13.34 -8.66
N GLU A 220 -8.16 -14.06 -7.56
CA GLU A 220 -9.08 -14.12 -6.42
C GLU A 220 -9.30 -12.72 -5.80
N GLN A 221 -8.23 -11.93 -5.66
CA GLN A 221 -8.34 -10.54 -5.20
C GLN A 221 -9.08 -9.65 -6.20
N ASN A 222 -8.93 -9.88 -7.51
CA ASN A 222 -9.64 -9.13 -8.54
C ASN A 222 -11.15 -9.40 -8.50
N GLU A 223 -11.57 -10.65 -8.28
CA GLU A 223 -12.99 -10.98 -8.08
C GLU A 223 -13.58 -10.30 -6.85
N ILE A 224 -12.84 -10.28 -5.72
CA ILE A 224 -13.25 -9.56 -4.50
C ILE A 224 -13.42 -8.06 -4.78
N ILE A 225 -12.50 -7.45 -5.54
CA ILE A 225 -12.58 -6.03 -5.92
C ILE A 225 -13.81 -5.74 -6.78
N ILE A 226 -14.11 -6.59 -7.76
CA ILE A 226 -15.31 -6.44 -8.61
C ILE A 226 -16.58 -6.49 -7.76
N ASN A 227 -16.66 -7.43 -6.82
CA ASN A 227 -17.82 -7.57 -5.94
C ASN A 227 -17.95 -6.38 -4.96
N LEU A 228 -16.83 -5.88 -4.44
CA LEU A 228 -16.80 -4.66 -3.62
C LEU A 228 -17.23 -3.42 -4.42
N GLN A 229 -16.87 -3.35 -5.69
CA GLN A 229 -17.27 -2.25 -6.56
C GLN A 229 -18.79 -2.27 -6.83
N ASP A 230 -19.38 -3.44 -7.09
CA ASP A 230 -20.84 -3.59 -7.22
C ASP A 230 -21.58 -3.19 -5.94
N GLN A 231 -21.06 -3.58 -4.75
CA GLN A 231 -21.62 -3.13 -3.47
C GLN A 231 -21.47 -1.62 -3.26
N THR A 232 -20.37 -1.02 -3.71
CA THR A 232 -20.12 0.42 -3.60
C THR A 232 -21.07 1.21 -4.51
N ASP A 233 -21.27 0.75 -5.75
CA ASP A 233 -22.18 1.39 -6.71
C ASP A 233 -23.63 1.33 -6.18
N LYS A 234 -24.07 0.17 -5.67
CA LYS A 234 -25.38 0.04 -4.99
C LYS A 234 -25.52 0.98 -3.80
N THR A 235 -24.47 1.10 -2.98
CA THR A 235 -24.49 2.01 -1.82
C THR A 235 -24.54 3.47 -2.26
N GLN A 236 -23.81 3.85 -3.31
CA GLN A 236 -23.82 5.20 -3.85
C GLN A 236 -25.21 5.58 -4.39
N ASP A 237 -25.90 4.65 -5.05
CA ASP A 237 -27.25 4.88 -5.55
C ASP A 237 -28.27 5.01 -4.41
N ASN A 238 -28.18 4.19 -3.37
CA ASN A 238 -28.98 4.34 -2.15
C ASN A 238 -28.74 5.70 -1.48
N VAL A 239 -27.48 6.18 -1.43
CA VAL A 239 -27.15 7.51 -0.88
C VAL A 239 -27.75 8.64 -1.72
N LYS A 240 -27.74 8.53 -3.05
CA LYS A 240 -28.40 9.51 -3.93
C LYS A 240 -29.91 9.54 -3.71
N GLU A 241 -30.52 8.37 -3.56
CA GLU A 241 -31.96 8.23 -3.29
C GLU A 241 -32.32 8.89 -1.95
N ILE A 242 -31.61 8.56 -0.87
CA ILE A 242 -31.81 9.17 0.45
C ILE A 242 -31.63 10.69 0.39
N ASN A 243 -30.62 11.19 -0.34
CA ASN A 243 -30.42 12.63 -0.50
C ASN A 243 -31.59 13.30 -1.25
N ALA A 244 -32.15 12.63 -2.28
CA ALA A 244 -33.32 13.11 -3.00
C ALA A 244 -34.58 13.13 -2.11
N GLU A 245 -34.78 12.10 -1.28
CA GLU A 245 -35.87 12.05 -0.30
C GLU A 245 -35.73 13.12 0.78
N MET A 246 -34.53 13.27 1.35
CA MET A 246 -34.24 14.28 2.36
C MET A 246 -34.50 15.69 1.82
N LYS A 247 -34.15 15.97 0.55
CA LYS A 247 -34.46 17.24 -0.11
C LYS A 247 -35.96 17.47 -0.29
N LYS A 248 -36.74 16.43 -0.58
CA LYS A 248 -38.22 16.51 -0.65
C LYS A 248 -38.83 16.78 0.72
N VAL A 249 -38.37 16.08 1.76
CA VAL A 249 -38.83 16.28 3.15
C VAL A 249 -38.49 17.70 3.62
N MET A 250 -37.28 18.17 3.32
CA MET A 250 -36.83 19.51 3.70
C MET A 250 -37.71 20.59 3.06
N LYS A 251 -38.04 20.48 1.76
CA LYS A 251 -38.97 21.40 1.07
C LYS A 251 -40.37 21.43 1.69
N LYS A 252 -40.93 20.26 2.04
CA LYS A 252 -42.23 20.17 2.72
C LYS A 252 -42.18 20.88 4.08
N HIS A 253 -41.15 20.60 4.87
CA HIS A 253 -40.97 21.24 6.18
C HIS A 253 -40.83 22.76 6.08
N THR A 254 -40.13 23.28 5.06
CA THR A 254 -40.01 24.73 4.82
C THR A 254 -41.36 25.38 4.52
N GLN A 255 -42.22 24.73 3.73
CA GLN A 255 -43.56 25.25 3.42
C GLN A 255 -44.49 25.25 4.64
N THR A 256 -44.47 24.18 5.44
CA THR A 256 -45.28 24.09 6.66
C THR A 256 -44.86 25.12 7.71
N THR A 257 -43.55 25.29 7.92
CA THR A 257 -43.02 26.30 8.85
C THR A 257 -43.31 27.73 8.38
N TRP A 258 -43.28 27.99 7.07
CA TRP A 258 -43.64 29.28 6.51
C TRP A 258 -45.14 29.60 6.70
N CYS A 259 -46.02 28.62 6.45
CA CYS A 259 -47.46 28.76 6.69
C CYS A 259 -47.78 29.02 8.17
N CYS A 260 -47.17 28.27 9.10
CA CYS A 260 -47.35 28.50 10.54
C CYS A 260 -46.86 29.88 10.99
N ARG A 261 -45.76 30.39 10.42
CA ARG A 261 -45.27 31.75 10.74
C ARG A 261 -46.24 32.82 10.28
N ILE A 262 -46.83 32.67 9.09
CA ILE A 262 -47.84 33.60 8.56
C ILE A 262 -49.12 33.55 9.39
N SER A 263 -49.62 32.36 9.72
CA SER A 263 -50.83 32.23 10.53
C SER A 263 -50.64 32.87 11.91
N LEU A 264 -49.47 32.72 12.52
CA LEU A 264 -49.16 33.30 13.82
C LEU A 264 -49.09 34.84 13.75
N ALA A 265 -48.55 35.41 12.67
CA ALA A 265 -48.55 36.85 12.44
C ALA A 265 -49.98 37.42 12.28
N ILE A 266 -50.86 36.72 11.55
CA ILE A 266 -52.26 37.13 11.36
C ILE A 266 -53.01 37.14 12.70
N ILE A 267 -52.84 36.09 13.52
CA ILE A 267 -53.45 36.01 14.86
C ILE A 267 -52.99 37.19 15.73
N LEU A 268 -51.71 37.55 15.66
CA LEU A 268 -51.13 38.66 16.42
C LEU A 268 -51.73 40.00 15.97
N ILE A 269 -51.89 40.23 14.67
CA ILE A 269 -52.54 41.44 14.13
C ILE A 269 -54.00 41.53 14.61
N MET A 270 -54.75 40.42 14.58
CA MET A 270 -56.14 40.40 15.06
C MET A 270 -56.25 40.75 16.54
N LEU A 271 -55.33 40.24 17.38
CA LEU A 271 -55.28 40.60 18.81
C LEU A 271 -55.01 42.09 19.03
N VAL A 272 -54.12 42.69 18.23
CA VAL A 272 -53.82 44.13 18.31
C VAL A 272 -55.04 44.96 17.90
N LEU A 273 -55.76 44.56 16.85
CA LEU A 273 -56.98 45.26 16.43
C LEU A 273 -58.09 45.17 17.47
N ILE A 274 -58.28 43.99 18.08
CA ILE A 274 -59.27 43.81 19.16
C ILE A 274 -58.92 44.69 20.36
N THR A 275 -57.67 44.66 20.83
CA THR A 275 -57.25 45.48 21.96
C THR A 275 -57.37 46.98 21.68
N SER A 276 -57.00 47.44 20.48
CA SER A 276 -57.20 48.82 20.02
C SER A 276 -58.69 49.20 20.03
N SER A 277 -59.56 48.35 19.48
CA SER A 277 -61.01 48.62 19.44
C SER A 277 -61.64 48.71 20.84
N VAL A 278 -61.21 47.86 21.79
CA VAL A 278 -61.66 47.89 23.18
C VAL A 278 -61.21 49.18 23.87
N ILE A 279 -59.97 49.61 23.65
CA ILE A 279 -59.43 50.86 24.19
C ILE A 279 -60.20 52.06 23.64
N SER A 280 -60.38 52.13 22.31
CA SER A 280 -61.15 53.22 21.67
C SER A 280 -62.59 53.28 22.17
N ASN A 281 -63.26 52.13 22.34
CA ASN A 281 -64.62 52.07 22.85
C ASN A 281 -64.71 52.48 24.34
N LYS A 282 -63.68 52.18 25.13
CA LYS A 282 -63.59 52.59 26.54
C LYS A 282 -63.35 54.09 26.67
N PHE A 283 -62.55 54.69 25.78
CA PHE A 283 -62.35 56.14 25.69
C PHE A 283 -63.63 56.88 25.26
N ILE A 284 -64.37 56.37 24.28
CA ILE A 284 -65.63 56.98 23.84
C ILE A 284 -66.70 56.92 24.94
N LYS A 285 -66.73 55.85 25.74
CA LYS A 285 -67.65 55.72 26.89
C LYS A 285 -67.25 56.55 28.11
N SER A 286 -66.01 57.05 28.19
CA SER A 286 -65.56 57.90 29.30
C SER A 286 -65.65 59.40 28.98
N LEU A 287 -66.31 59.75 27.89
CA LEU A 287 -66.58 61.11 27.41
C LEU A 287 -68.07 61.39 27.55
#